data_AF-A0A5F2B5Z2-F1
#
_entry.id   AF-A0A5F2B5Z2-F1
#
_cell.length_a   1.000
_cell.length_b   1.000
_cell.length_c   1.000
_cell.angle_alpha   90.00
_cell.angle_beta   90.00
_cell.angle_gamma   90.00
#
_symmetry.space_group_name_H-M   'P 1'
#
loop_
_entity.id
_entity.type
_entity.pdbx_description
1 polymer ?
#
loop_
_entity_poly.entity_id
_entity_poly.type
_entity_poly.pdbx_seq_one_letter_code
_entity_poly.pdbx_strand_id
1 'polypeptide(L)'
;MENVRNLYSSQHTRCLAKSEARNSLSFSKSKSGPQSKRLAPSDLWVPKNRIQSVERRIAKFGSLKKALHFLLKENRNRIHSLFKYSQGEKTIYQGTNLELIRFSFRPDSADWAELRITARYYGVSICNFFVLLLTLDEQKKRNPISGFQSTLRNKESRAFEILLVQQISSSRDLLSFLFLVGKNTFQMIERESSA
;
A
#
# COMPACT_ATOMS: atom_id res chain seq x y z
N MET A 1 19.93 -15.98 48.53
CA MET A 1 20.31 -14.87 47.62
C MET A 1 19.22 -14.78 46.57
N GLU A 2 18.31 -13.84 46.76
CA GLU A 2 17.02 -13.79 46.06
C GLU A 2 17.06 -13.03 44.74
N ASN A 3 16.19 -13.49 43.84
CA ASN A 3 16.11 -13.19 42.42
C ASN A 3 15.23 -11.95 42.19
N VAL A 4 15.84 -10.80 41.86
CA VAL A 4 15.11 -9.54 41.67
C VAL A 4 14.66 -9.40 40.22
N ARG A 5 13.44 -9.88 39.95
CA ARG A 5 12.70 -9.63 38.70
C ARG A 5 12.04 -8.25 38.72
N ASN A 6 12.12 -7.54 37.59
CA ASN A 6 11.14 -6.60 37.02
C ASN A 6 10.35 -5.68 37.97
N LEU A 7 10.79 -4.43 38.08
CA LEU A 7 9.95 -3.31 38.53
C LEU A 7 10.20 -2.07 37.67
N TYR A 8 9.85 -2.14 36.38
CA TYR A 8 9.61 -0.93 35.58
C TYR A 8 8.18 -0.98 35.04
N SER A 9 7.25 -0.60 35.91
CA SER A 9 5.87 -0.29 35.56
C SER A 9 5.85 1.07 34.86
N SER A 10 5.73 1.06 33.52
CA SER A 10 5.46 2.28 32.75
C SER A 10 4.03 2.73 33.00
N GLN A 11 3.86 3.68 33.93
CA GLN A 11 2.58 4.33 34.16
C GLN A 11 2.32 5.35 33.04
N HIS A 12 1.50 4.97 32.06
CA HIS A 12 0.91 5.91 31.12
C HIS A 12 -0.16 6.73 31.86
N THR A 13 0.16 7.96 32.25
CA THR A 13 -0.80 8.91 32.80
C THR A 13 -1.73 9.41 31.68
N ARG A 14 -2.85 8.71 31.51
CA ARG A 14 -3.99 9.21 30.74
C ARG A 14 -4.55 10.41 31.52
N CYS A 15 -4.44 11.62 30.96
CA CYS A 15 -5.05 12.81 31.53
C CYS A 15 -6.57 12.63 31.62
N LEU A 16 -7.04 12.21 32.80
CA LEU A 16 -8.44 12.32 33.20
C LEU A 16 -8.61 13.74 33.74
N ALA A 17 -9.31 14.58 32.98
CA ALA A 17 -9.67 15.91 33.44
C ALA A 17 -10.50 15.78 34.73
N LYS A 18 -9.94 16.21 35.86
CA LYS A 18 -10.70 16.46 37.08
C LYS A 18 -11.23 17.89 37.03
N SER A 19 -12.50 18.02 37.35
CA SER A 19 -13.24 19.25 37.51
C SER A 19 -12.77 20.06 38.72
N GLU A 20 -13.12 21.35 38.66
CA GLU A 20 -13.23 22.34 39.75
C GLU A 20 -12.06 23.29 40.02
N ALA A 21 -12.15 24.42 39.29
CA ALA A 21 -12.11 25.80 39.75
C ALA A 21 -10.94 26.28 40.65
N ARG A 22 -10.20 27.28 40.13
CA ARG A 22 -10.09 28.63 40.74
C ARG A 22 -9.55 29.66 39.74
N ASN A 23 -10.09 30.86 39.86
CA ASN A 23 -10.08 31.98 38.93
C ASN A 23 -8.73 32.73 38.88
N SER A 24 -8.35 33.24 37.70
CA SER A 24 -8.26 34.69 37.38
C SER A 24 -7.23 34.98 36.29
N LEU A 25 -7.71 35.14 35.05
CA LEU A 25 -7.20 36.16 34.12
C LEU A 25 -8.23 36.31 32.99
N SER A 26 -8.89 37.46 32.96
CA SER A 26 -9.92 37.78 31.99
C SER A 26 -9.30 37.99 30.60
N PHE A 27 -9.25 36.93 29.80
CA PHE A 27 -9.19 37.07 28.35
C PHE A 27 -10.63 37.11 27.84
N SER A 28 -10.98 38.19 27.15
CA SER A 28 -12.27 38.41 26.50
C SER A 28 -12.72 37.15 25.75
N LYS A 29 -13.82 36.53 26.22
CA LYS A 29 -14.51 35.45 25.52
C LYS A 29 -15.13 36.01 24.24
N SER A 30 -14.37 36.05 23.15
CA SER A 30 -14.96 35.93 21.83
C SER A 30 -15.66 34.57 21.80
N LYS A 31 -16.98 34.55 21.60
CA LYS A 31 -17.75 33.32 21.38
C LYS A 31 -17.12 32.57 20.19
N SER A 32 -16.24 31.61 20.47
CA SER A 32 -15.84 30.64 19.47
C SER A 32 -17.10 29.84 19.16
N GLY A 33 -17.63 29.96 17.94
CA GLY A 33 -18.58 28.97 17.41
C GLY A 33 -18.00 27.56 17.56
N PRO A 34 -18.78 26.49 17.27
CA PRO A 34 -18.26 25.13 17.34
C PRO A 34 -17.05 25.04 16.40
N GLN A 35 -15.85 25.20 16.96
CA GLN A 35 -14.62 25.02 16.23
C GLN A 35 -14.57 23.53 15.97
N SER A 36 -15.08 23.14 14.80
CA SER A 36 -14.81 21.85 14.19
C SER A 36 -13.34 21.60 14.42
N LYS A 37 -13.01 20.65 15.30
CA LYS A 37 -11.64 20.31 15.67
C LYS A 37 -10.95 19.99 14.37
N ARG A 38 -10.17 20.94 13.83
CA ARG A 38 -9.49 20.76 12.55
C ARG A 38 -8.52 19.59 12.75
N LEU A 39 -8.86 18.42 12.21
CA LEU A 39 -8.02 17.23 12.32
C LEU A 39 -6.62 17.56 11.80
N ALA A 40 -5.56 17.11 12.49
CA ALA A 40 -4.20 17.32 12.00
C ALA A 40 -4.02 16.62 10.63
N PRO A 41 -3.21 17.18 9.71
CA PRO A 41 -2.88 16.48 8.47
C PRO A 41 -2.03 15.23 8.78
N SER A 42 -2.15 14.23 7.91
CA SER A 42 -1.28 13.06 7.89
C SER A 42 -0.21 13.22 6.82
N ASP A 43 0.98 12.70 7.11
CA ASP A 43 2.12 12.73 6.20
C ASP A 43 2.41 11.34 5.64
N LEU A 44 2.66 11.27 4.33
CA LEU A 44 3.24 10.12 3.66
C LEU A 44 4.58 10.50 3.05
N TRP A 45 5.59 9.67 3.31
CA TRP A 45 6.92 9.83 2.73
C TRP A 45 7.08 8.89 1.55
N VAL A 46 7.42 9.43 0.39
CA VAL A 46 7.51 8.69 -0.88
C VAL A 46 8.90 8.87 -1.47
N PRO A 47 9.59 7.78 -1.87
CA PRO A 47 10.87 7.85 -2.57
C PRO A 47 10.78 8.66 -3.88
N LYS A 48 11.84 9.41 -4.18
CA LYS A 48 11.87 10.30 -5.35
C LYS A 48 11.58 9.60 -6.68
N ASN A 49 12.05 8.36 -6.83
CA ASN A 49 11.83 7.53 -8.00
C ASN A 49 10.35 7.12 -8.22
N ARG A 50 9.46 7.31 -7.24
CA ARG A 50 8.02 6.98 -7.31
C ARG A 50 7.10 8.19 -7.31
N ILE A 51 7.65 9.41 -7.32
CA ILE A 51 6.85 10.64 -7.32
C ILE A 51 5.93 10.71 -8.54
N GLN A 52 6.45 10.40 -9.72
CA GLN A 52 5.67 10.46 -10.96
C GLN A 52 4.41 9.57 -10.89
N SER A 53 4.49 8.44 -10.18
CA SER A 53 3.37 7.51 -9.98
C SER A 53 2.28 8.15 -9.10
N VAL A 54 2.70 8.88 -8.06
CA VAL A 54 1.80 9.63 -7.18
C VAL A 54 1.17 10.80 -7.93
N GLU A 55 1.98 11.60 -8.63
CA GLU A 55 1.51 12.75 -9.41
C GLU A 55 0.50 12.33 -10.48
N ARG A 56 0.77 11.23 -11.21
CA ARG A 56 -0.20 10.66 -12.17
C ARG A 56 -1.53 10.31 -11.51
N ARG A 57 -1.52 9.78 -10.29
CA ARG A 57 -2.77 9.47 -9.56
C ARG A 57 -3.45 10.72 -9.02
N ILE A 58 -2.70 11.70 -8.52
CA ILE A 58 -3.25 12.99 -8.09
C ILE A 58 -3.88 13.70 -9.29
N ALA A 59 -3.24 13.72 -10.44
CA ALA A 59 -3.80 14.28 -11.67
C ALA A 59 -5.08 13.54 -12.10
N LYS A 60 -5.09 12.21 -12.04
CA LYS A 60 -6.27 11.40 -12.41
C LYS A 60 -7.47 11.59 -11.48
N PHE A 61 -7.25 11.64 -10.17
CA PHE A 61 -8.33 11.65 -9.16
C PHE A 61 -8.53 13.01 -8.50
N GLY A 62 -7.75 14.02 -8.87
CA GLY A 62 -7.77 15.39 -8.38
C GLY A 62 -7.11 15.63 -7.02
N SER A 63 -6.96 14.61 -6.17
CA SER A 63 -6.35 14.78 -4.84
C SER A 63 -5.72 13.48 -4.33
N LEU A 64 -4.75 13.61 -3.42
CA LEU A 64 -4.14 12.45 -2.76
C LEU A 64 -5.14 11.67 -1.90
N LYS A 65 -6.12 12.35 -1.29
CA LYS A 65 -7.22 11.70 -0.55
C LYS A 65 -7.98 10.72 -1.45
N LYS A 66 -8.48 11.19 -2.60
CA LYS A 66 -9.21 10.35 -3.56
C LYS A 66 -8.30 9.29 -4.16
N ALA A 67 -7.06 9.64 -4.48
CA ALA A 67 -6.08 8.69 -5.00
C ALA A 67 -5.84 7.51 -4.05
N LEU A 68 -5.72 7.77 -2.74
CA LEU A 68 -5.59 6.73 -1.71
C LEU A 68 -6.83 5.84 -1.66
N HIS A 69 -8.03 6.43 -1.64
CA HIS A 69 -9.28 5.68 -1.63
C HIS A 69 -9.36 4.66 -2.77
N PHE A 70 -9.13 5.11 -4.00
CA PHE A 70 -9.15 4.22 -5.17
C PHE A 70 -8.01 3.20 -5.15
N LEU A 71 -6.83 3.60 -4.70
CA LEU A 71 -5.67 2.72 -4.61
C LEU A 71 -5.88 1.59 -3.58
N LEU A 72 -6.54 1.85 -2.46
CA LEU A 72 -6.96 0.80 -1.53
C LEU A 72 -8.04 -0.07 -2.16
N LYS A 73 -9.14 0.54 -2.63
CA LYS A 73 -10.28 -0.16 -3.22
C LYS A 73 -9.89 -1.12 -4.36
N GLU A 74 -9.02 -0.68 -5.27
CA GLU A 74 -8.56 -1.47 -6.41
C GLU A 74 -7.63 -2.63 -6.02
N ASN A 75 -6.94 -2.53 -4.89
CA ASN A 75 -5.94 -3.52 -4.48
C ASN A 75 -6.38 -4.45 -3.34
N ARG A 76 -7.55 -4.22 -2.71
CA ARG A 76 -8.08 -5.04 -1.59
C ARG A 76 -7.92 -6.55 -1.80
N ASN A 77 -8.35 -7.06 -2.96
CA ASN A 77 -8.30 -8.50 -3.25
C ASN A 77 -6.89 -9.00 -3.59
N ARG A 78 -6.02 -8.13 -4.11
CA ARG A 78 -4.68 -8.49 -4.61
C ARG A 78 -3.62 -8.50 -3.52
N ILE A 79 -3.78 -7.65 -2.50
CA ILE A 79 -2.79 -7.51 -1.43
C ILE A 79 -2.60 -8.87 -0.72
N HIS A 80 -3.69 -9.60 -0.48
CA HIS A 80 -3.64 -10.92 0.17
C HIS A 80 -2.95 -12.01 -0.64
N SER A 81 -2.98 -11.95 -1.97
CA SER A 81 -2.31 -12.94 -2.83
C SER A 81 -0.83 -12.63 -3.04
N LEU A 82 -0.45 -11.35 -2.96
CA LEU A 82 0.91 -10.90 -3.28
C LEU A 82 1.82 -10.77 -2.06
N PHE A 83 1.26 -10.49 -0.88
CA PHE A 83 2.03 -10.30 0.33
C PHE A 83 1.77 -11.42 1.34
N LYS A 84 2.86 -11.95 1.90
CA LYS A 84 2.78 -12.85 3.06
C LYS A 84 2.56 -12.01 4.31
N TYR A 85 1.70 -12.48 5.20
CA TYR A 85 1.53 -11.87 6.51
C TYR A 85 2.86 -11.86 7.28
N SER A 86 3.06 -10.86 8.13
CA SER A 86 4.30 -10.76 8.91
C SER A 86 4.29 -11.82 10.02
N GLN A 87 5.38 -12.58 10.09
CA GLN A 87 5.68 -13.46 11.24
C GLN A 87 6.45 -12.74 12.34
N GLY A 88 7.00 -11.56 12.02
CA GLY A 88 7.84 -10.79 12.92
C GLY A 88 7.08 -9.64 13.57
N GLU A 89 7.45 -9.32 14.80
CA GLU A 89 6.93 -8.16 15.53
C GLU A 89 7.54 -6.84 15.03
N LYS A 90 8.73 -6.91 14.41
CA LYS A 90 9.44 -5.72 13.90
C LYS A 90 8.78 -5.18 12.63
N THR A 91 8.50 -3.87 12.66
CA THR A 91 7.97 -3.15 11.49
C THR A 91 9.09 -2.84 10.50
N ILE A 92 8.88 -3.22 9.24
CA ILE A 92 9.81 -2.97 8.15
C ILE A 92 9.54 -1.58 7.55
N TYR A 93 10.51 -0.69 7.72
CA TYR A 93 10.50 0.65 7.15
C TYR A 93 11.00 0.65 5.71
N GLN A 94 10.91 1.80 5.05
CA GLN A 94 11.52 2.01 3.74
C GLN A 94 13.04 1.86 3.84
N GLY A 95 13.69 1.45 2.76
CA GLY A 95 15.15 1.35 2.69
C GLY A 95 15.84 2.68 2.97
N THR A 96 17.12 2.62 3.33
CA THR A 96 17.95 3.80 3.52
C THR A 96 18.29 4.46 2.18
N ASN A 97 18.63 5.76 2.20
CA ASN A 97 19.09 6.54 1.02
C ASN A 97 18.06 6.71 -0.12
N LEU A 98 16.76 6.77 0.20
CA LEU A 98 15.69 6.83 -0.81
C LEU A 98 15.21 8.25 -1.21
N GLU A 99 15.92 9.33 -0.86
CA GLU A 99 15.52 10.73 -1.11
C GLU A 99 13.99 10.94 -0.96
N LEU A 100 13.51 10.87 0.28
CA LEU A 100 12.07 10.85 0.57
C LEU A 100 11.46 12.24 0.45
N ILE A 101 10.35 12.34 -0.28
CA ILE A 101 9.53 13.55 -0.38
C ILE A 101 8.27 13.39 0.47
N ARG A 102 7.95 14.43 1.24
CA ARG A 102 6.79 14.50 2.12
C ARG A 102 5.55 14.93 1.35
N PHE A 103 4.49 14.14 1.47
CA PHE A 103 3.15 14.46 1.01
C PHE A 103 2.21 14.62 2.21
N SER A 104 1.85 15.86 2.52
CA SER A 104 0.90 16.19 3.59
C SER A 104 -0.53 16.27 3.03
N PHE A 105 -1.47 15.54 3.62
CA PHE A 105 -2.88 15.56 3.21
C PHE A 105 -3.81 15.10 4.36
N ARG A 106 -5.12 15.21 4.14
CA ARG A 106 -6.14 14.76 5.10
C ARG A 106 -6.87 13.54 4.53
N PRO A 107 -6.46 12.30 4.90
CA PRO A 107 -7.12 11.10 4.42
C PRO A 107 -8.53 10.97 5.01
N ASP A 108 -9.36 10.15 4.37
CA ASP A 108 -10.61 9.72 5.00
C ASP A 108 -10.32 8.85 6.22
N SER A 109 -11.14 8.92 7.28
CA SER A 109 -10.90 8.15 8.49
C SER A 109 -10.97 6.65 8.25
N ALA A 110 -11.87 6.19 7.37
CA ALA A 110 -12.01 4.78 7.04
C ALA A 110 -10.79 4.29 6.25
N ASP A 111 -10.42 5.01 5.18
CA ASP A 111 -9.27 4.68 4.35
C ASP A 111 -7.95 4.70 5.14
N TRP A 112 -7.79 5.67 6.05
CA TRP A 112 -6.60 5.76 6.90
C TRP A 112 -6.52 4.63 7.91
N ALA A 113 -7.64 4.24 8.49
CA ALA A 113 -7.72 3.10 9.40
C ALA A 113 -7.40 1.79 8.65
N GLU A 114 -7.98 1.59 7.47
CA GLU A 114 -7.68 0.44 6.59
C GLU A 114 -6.18 0.39 6.29
N LEU A 115 -5.61 1.47 5.74
CA LEU A 115 -4.18 1.52 5.41
C LEU A 115 -3.29 1.16 6.60
N ARG A 116 -3.60 1.66 7.80
CA ARG A 116 -2.83 1.40 9.02
C ARG A 116 -2.96 -0.05 9.50
N ILE A 117 -4.17 -0.60 9.49
CA ILE A 117 -4.41 -1.99 9.90
C ILE A 117 -3.71 -2.94 8.93
N THR A 118 -3.86 -2.70 7.63
CA THR A 118 -3.25 -3.53 6.59
C THR A 118 -1.72 -3.45 6.63
N ALA A 119 -1.15 -2.25 6.77
CA ALA A 119 0.30 -2.09 6.92
C ALA A 119 0.84 -2.89 8.13
N ARG A 120 0.14 -2.82 9.28
CA ARG A 120 0.49 -3.58 10.47
C ARG A 120 0.37 -5.09 10.25
N TYR A 121 -0.69 -5.54 9.58
CA TYR A 121 -0.89 -6.96 9.28
C TYR A 121 0.27 -7.55 8.45
N TYR A 122 0.80 -6.77 7.50
CA TYR A 122 1.97 -7.16 6.71
C TYR A 122 3.31 -6.76 7.34
N GLY A 123 3.32 -6.24 8.58
CA GLY A 123 4.54 -5.90 9.31
C GLY A 123 5.38 -4.80 8.64
N VAL A 124 4.76 -3.88 7.91
CA VAL A 124 5.44 -2.78 7.22
C VAL A 124 4.94 -1.43 7.74
N SER A 125 5.79 -0.40 7.66
CA SER A 125 5.36 0.96 8.00
C SER A 125 4.29 1.46 7.02
N ILE A 126 3.42 2.37 7.47
CA ILE A 126 2.33 2.95 6.64
C ILE A 126 2.89 3.56 5.35
N CYS A 127 4.02 4.28 5.43
CA CYS A 127 4.67 4.89 4.27
C CYS A 127 5.22 3.82 3.31
N ASN A 128 5.84 2.76 3.84
CA ASN A 128 6.34 1.65 3.02
C ASN A 128 5.18 0.93 2.33
N PHE A 129 4.09 0.67 3.06
CA PHE A 129 2.90 0.04 2.52
C PHE A 129 2.25 0.86 1.40
N PHE A 130 2.16 2.18 1.56
CA PHE A 130 1.69 3.05 0.49
C PHE A 130 2.54 2.95 -0.78
N VAL A 131 3.87 2.89 -0.66
CA VAL A 131 4.78 2.69 -1.80
C VAL A 131 4.60 1.32 -2.45
N LEU A 132 4.35 0.27 -1.66
CA LEU A 132 4.02 -1.06 -2.18
C LEU A 132 2.73 -1.03 -3.02
N LEU A 133 1.68 -0.35 -2.53
CA LEU A 133 0.43 -0.20 -3.27
C LEU A 133 0.60 0.57 -4.58
N LEU A 134 1.44 1.61 -4.61
CA LEU A 134 1.80 2.29 -5.86
C LEU A 134 2.48 1.35 -6.84
N THR A 135 3.39 0.50 -6.34
CA THR A 135 4.09 -0.49 -7.17
C THR A 135 3.11 -1.51 -7.76
N LEU A 136 2.14 -1.97 -6.97
CA LEU A 136 1.11 -2.89 -7.44
C LEU A 136 0.22 -2.32 -8.54
N ASP A 137 -0.06 -1.01 -8.48
CA ASP A 137 -0.80 -0.30 -9.51
C ASP A 137 0.01 -0.22 -10.81
N GLU A 138 1.30 0.11 -10.73
CA GLU A 138 2.16 0.17 -11.91
C GLU A 138 2.28 -1.18 -12.61
N GLN A 139 2.40 -2.27 -11.85
CA GLN A 139 2.47 -3.62 -12.40
C GLN A 139 1.15 -4.04 -13.06
N LYS A 140 -0.01 -3.53 -12.63
CA LYS A 140 -1.29 -3.76 -13.30
C LYS A 140 -1.30 -3.17 -14.72
N LYS A 141 -0.64 -2.02 -14.91
CA LYS A 141 -0.56 -1.33 -16.22
C LYS A 141 0.47 -1.95 -17.15
N ARG A 142 1.44 -2.71 -16.62
CA ARG A 142 2.38 -3.47 -17.44
C ARG A 142 1.72 -4.77 -17.87
N ASN A 143 1.39 -4.89 -19.15
CA ASN A 143 0.86 -6.14 -19.71
C ASN A 143 1.80 -7.30 -19.37
N PRO A 144 1.32 -8.33 -18.63
CA PRO A 144 2.14 -9.48 -18.22
C PRO A 144 2.79 -10.21 -19.41
N ILE A 145 2.13 -10.11 -20.57
CA ILE A 145 2.45 -10.77 -21.83
C ILE A 145 3.77 -10.24 -22.42
N SER A 146 4.02 -8.93 -22.32
CA SER A 146 5.23 -8.30 -22.88
C SER A 146 6.51 -8.77 -22.17
N GLY A 147 6.45 -8.94 -20.84
CA GLY A 147 7.56 -9.44 -20.04
C GLY A 147 7.83 -10.92 -20.34
N PHE A 148 6.78 -11.73 -20.43
CA PHE A 148 6.92 -13.17 -20.67
C PHE A 148 7.49 -13.50 -22.06
N GLN A 149 7.04 -12.79 -23.10
CA GLN A 149 7.59 -12.90 -24.46
C GLN A 149 9.09 -12.57 -24.50
N SER A 150 9.54 -11.54 -23.78
CA SER A 150 10.96 -11.18 -23.72
C SER A 150 11.82 -12.23 -23.00
N THR A 151 11.32 -12.84 -21.92
CA THR A 151 12.02 -13.91 -21.20
C THR A 151 12.08 -15.23 -21.96
N LEU A 152 11.06 -15.56 -22.75
CA LEU A 152 11.06 -16.73 -23.63
C LEU A 152 11.98 -16.52 -24.83
N ARG A 153 11.97 -15.32 -25.44
CA ARG A 153 12.84 -14.99 -26.57
C ARG A 153 14.33 -15.02 -26.21
N ASN A 154 14.68 -14.68 -24.96
CA ASN A 154 16.07 -14.72 -24.46
C ASN A 154 16.52 -16.10 -23.97
N LYS A 155 15.61 -17.06 -23.75
CA LYS A 155 16.00 -18.45 -23.50
C LYS A 155 16.14 -19.15 -24.85
N GLU A 156 17.36 -19.18 -25.36
CA GLU A 156 17.74 -19.93 -26.55
C GLU A 156 17.12 -21.34 -26.54
N SER A 157 16.31 -21.58 -27.57
CA SER A 157 15.97 -22.86 -28.20
C SER A 157 16.42 -24.13 -27.47
N ARG A 158 15.69 -24.53 -26.44
CA ARG A 158 15.50 -25.98 -26.22
C ARG A 158 14.42 -26.43 -27.18
N ALA A 159 14.70 -27.48 -27.95
CA ALA A 159 13.79 -28.08 -28.92
C ALA A 159 12.61 -28.72 -28.19
N PHE A 160 11.63 -27.90 -27.80
CA PHE A 160 10.33 -28.39 -27.37
C PHE A 160 9.46 -28.51 -28.63
N GLU A 161 8.93 -29.70 -28.89
CA GLU A 161 7.97 -29.90 -29.98
C GLU A 161 6.69 -29.10 -29.70
N ILE A 162 6.23 -29.10 -28.44
CA ILE A 162 5.09 -28.32 -27.96
C ILE A 162 5.37 -27.83 -26.53
N LEU A 163 5.20 -26.54 -26.27
CA LEU A 163 5.24 -25.94 -24.93
C LEU A 163 3.89 -25.27 -24.64
N LEU A 164 3.22 -25.71 -23.56
CA LEU A 164 2.03 -25.08 -23.03
C LEU A 164 2.41 -24.28 -21.79
N VAL A 165 2.16 -22.97 -21.83
CA VAL A 165 2.31 -22.11 -20.65
C VAL A 165 0.94 -21.60 -20.26
N GLN A 166 0.49 -22.01 -19.09
CA GLN A 166 -0.69 -21.48 -18.45
C GLN A 166 -0.29 -20.30 -17.57
N GLN A 167 -0.86 -19.14 -17.85
CA GLN A 167 -0.68 -17.95 -17.04
C GLN A 167 -2.05 -17.50 -16.49
N ILE A 168 -2.14 -17.56 -15.15
CA ILE A 168 -3.30 -17.14 -14.39
C ILE A 168 -3.02 -15.73 -13.87
N SER A 169 -3.91 -14.79 -14.16
CA SER A 169 -3.75 -13.42 -13.65
C SER A 169 -3.86 -13.37 -12.13
N SER A 170 -3.16 -12.42 -11.50
CA SER A 170 -3.22 -12.23 -10.04
C SER A 170 -4.62 -11.85 -9.54
N SER A 171 -5.45 -11.27 -10.40
CA SER A 171 -6.86 -11.00 -10.10
C SER A 171 -7.77 -12.20 -10.37
N ARG A 172 -7.26 -13.28 -10.96
CA ARG A 172 -7.97 -14.50 -11.39
C ARG A 172 -9.06 -14.30 -12.45
N ASP A 173 -9.26 -13.08 -12.93
CA ASP A 173 -10.28 -12.76 -13.94
C ASP A 173 -9.86 -13.15 -15.36
N LEU A 174 -8.58 -13.46 -15.57
CA LEU A 174 -8.02 -13.78 -16.88
C LEU A 174 -7.18 -15.04 -16.78
N LEU A 175 -7.50 -15.99 -17.65
CA LEU A 175 -6.72 -17.21 -17.83
C LEU A 175 -6.23 -17.23 -19.27
N SER A 176 -4.92 -17.16 -19.42
CA SER A 176 -4.25 -17.12 -20.71
C SER A 176 -3.44 -18.39 -20.91
N PHE A 177 -3.60 -18.99 -22.08
CA PHE A 177 -2.79 -20.11 -22.52
C PHE A 177 -1.93 -19.66 -23.69
N LEU A 178 -0.62 -19.85 -23.54
CA LEU A 178 0.33 -19.72 -24.63
C LEU A 178 0.67 -21.12 -25.14
N PHE A 179 0.35 -21.36 -26.40
CA PHE A 179 0.78 -22.55 -27.13
C PHE A 179 1.93 -22.17 -28.06
N LEU A 180 3.05 -22.87 -27.87
CA LEU A 180 4.23 -22.80 -28.71
C LEU A 180 4.38 -24.15 -29.40
N VAL A 181 4.30 -24.18 -30.73
CA VAL A 181 4.52 -25.39 -31.54
C VAL A 181 5.74 -25.14 -32.41
N GLY A 182 6.81 -25.91 -32.22
CA GLY A 182 8.06 -25.72 -32.97
C GLY A 182 8.69 -24.32 -32.81
N LYS A 183 9.53 -23.92 -33.79
CA LYS A 183 10.40 -22.74 -33.66
C LYS A 183 9.69 -21.38 -33.80
N ASN A 184 8.49 -21.27 -34.37
CA ASN A 184 7.93 -19.97 -34.77
C ASN A 184 6.39 -19.81 -34.79
N THR A 185 5.57 -20.81 -34.43
CA THR A 185 4.11 -20.61 -34.38
C THR A 185 3.63 -20.36 -32.95
N PHE A 186 3.14 -19.13 -32.74
CA PHE A 186 2.53 -18.67 -31.50
C PHE A 186 1.02 -18.62 -31.69
N GLN A 187 0.28 -19.39 -30.90
CA GLN A 187 -1.16 -19.22 -30.79
C GLN A 187 -1.49 -18.87 -29.34
N MET A 188 -2.16 -17.73 -29.17
CA MET A 188 -2.59 -17.22 -27.87
C MET A 188 -4.10 -17.36 -27.78
N ILE A 189 -4.56 -18.05 -26.74
CA ILE A 189 -5.98 -18.17 -26.42
C ILE A 189 -6.18 -17.49 -25.08
N GLU A 190 -6.91 -16.38 -25.11
CA GLU A 190 -7.37 -15.69 -23.92
C GLU A 190 -8.81 -16.09 -23.65
N ARG A 191 -9.08 -16.51 -22.42
CA ARG A 191 -10.44 -16.64 -21.90
C ARG A 191 -10.62 -15.65 -20.77
N GLU A 192 -11.51 -14.70 -20.98
CA GLU A 192 -12.08 -13.91 -19.91
C GLU A 192 -13.01 -14.81 -19.09
N SER A 193 -12.87 -14.76 -17.77
CA SER A 193 -13.78 -15.47 -16.88
C SER A 193 -15.10 -14.71 -16.85
N SER A 194 -16.09 -15.17 -17.63
CA SER A 194 -17.48 -14.70 -17.48
C SER A 194 -18.02 -15.17 -16.13
N ALA A 195 -18.17 -14.23 -15.20
CA ALA A 195 -18.99 -14.41 -14.00
C ALA A 195 -20.46 -14.13 -14.31
#